data_AF-A0A060Z8M7-F1
#
_entry.id   AF-A0A060Z8M7-F1
#
_cell.length_a   1.000
_cell.length_b   1.000
_cell.length_c   1.000
_cell.angle_alpha   90.00
_cell.angle_beta   90.00
_cell.angle_gamma   90.00
#
_symmetry.space_group_name_H-M   'P 1'
#
loop_
_entity.id
_entity.type
_entity.pdbx_description
1 polymer ?
#
loop_
_entity_poly.entity_id
_entity_poly.type
_entity_poly.pdbx_seq_one_letter_code
_entity_poly.pdbx_strand_id
1 'polypeptide(L)'
;MGGYYVLDENGDRDVNFSVIYTSTIDKQYKTLFVFDTSINETRVEDSTPSLPWPGSQLPGDKPINPNGNDTQCIWKLFRPLDFIHIFLIKILINLHTIPDSDKATFLEFLANV
;
A
#
# COMPACT_ATOMS: atom_id res chain seq x y z
N MET A 1 5.14 -30.65 -15.41
CA MET A 1 4.41 -30.54 -16.69
C MET A 1 3.85 -29.13 -16.77
N GLY A 2 4.23 -28.33 -17.77
CA GLY A 2 4.06 -26.87 -17.81
C GLY A 2 2.68 -26.33 -18.22
N GLY A 3 1.58 -27.06 -17.95
CA GLY A 3 0.22 -26.63 -18.27
C GLY A 3 -0.16 -26.71 -19.76
N TYR A 4 -1.40 -26.31 -20.07
CA TYR A 4 -1.88 -26.13 -21.45
C TYR A 4 -1.24 -24.87 -22.04
N TYR A 5 -0.78 -24.94 -23.28
CA TYR A 5 -0.17 -23.81 -23.98
C TYR A 5 -0.68 -23.76 -25.42
N VAL A 6 -0.91 -22.54 -25.89
CA VAL A 6 -1.28 -22.22 -27.27
C VAL A 6 -0.14 -21.38 -27.85
N LEU A 7 0.17 -21.60 -29.13
CA LEU A 7 1.13 -20.77 -29.86
C LEU A 7 0.35 -19.92 -30.86
N ASP A 8 0.75 -18.66 -30.99
CA ASP A 8 0.21 -17.76 -32.01
C ASP A 8 0.84 -18.04 -33.40
N GLU A 9 0.45 -17.24 -34.39
CA GLU A 9 0.95 -17.36 -35.76
C GLU A 9 2.46 -17.08 -35.89
N ASN A 10 3.04 -16.34 -34.92
CA ASN A 10 4.45 -16.02 -34.85
C ASN A 10 5.27 -17.08 -34.09
N GLY A 11 4.60 -18.08 -33.50
CA GLY A 11 5.22 -19.12 -32.69
C GLY A 11 5.49 -18.68 -31.24
N ASP A 12 4.97 -17.52 -30.83
CA ASP A 12 5.04 -17.05 -29.45
C ASP A 12 3.93 -17.70 -28.63
N ARG A 13 4.19 -17.87 -27.32
CA ARG A 13 3.22 -18.51 -26.42
C ARG A 13 2.16 -17.51 -26.00
N ASP A 14 0.89 -17.91 -26.15
CA ASP A 14 -0.23 -17.28 -25.46
C ASP A 14 -0.25 -17.64 -23.97
N VAL A 15 -0.54 -16.64 -23.13
CA VAL A 15 -0.41 -16.71 -21.68
C VAL A 15 -1.69 -16.25 -21.00
N ASN A 16 -2.08 -16.97 -19.95
CA ASN A 16 -3.13 -16.54 -19.04
C ASN A 16 -2.50 -15.83 -17.84
N PHE A 17 -2.76 -14.54 -17.71
CA PHE A 17 -2.37 -13.74 -16.56
C PHE A 17 -3.47 -13.75 -15.52
N SER A 18 -3.11 -13.81 -14.24
CA SER A 18 -4.09 -13.70 -13.15
C SER A 18 -3.70 -12.56 -12.22
N VAL A 19 -4.71 -11.81 -11.78
CA VAL A 19 -4.57 -10.84 -10.69
C VAL A 19 -5.16 -11.46 -9.44
N ILE A 20 -4.34 -11.57 -8.42
CA ILE A 20 -4.72 -12.14 -7.13
C ILE A 20 -4.78 -11.04 -6.06
N TYR A 21 -5.64 -11.24 -5.07
CA TYR A 21 -5.79 -10.35 -3.93
C TYR A 21 -5.86 -11.14 -2.63
N THR A 22 -5.53 -10.50 -1.52
CA THR A 22 -5.72 -11.07 -0.17
C THR A 22 -7.09 -10.67 0.34
N SER A 23 -7.95 -11.65 0.61
CA SER A 23 -9.29 -11.42 1.12
C SER A 23 -9.27 -10.91 2.56
N THR A 24 -10.05 -9.87 2.85
CA THR A 24 -10.12 -9.30 4.20
C THR A 24 -10.87 -10.18 5.20
N ILE A 25 -11.74 -11.07 4.71
CA ILE A 25 -12.61 -11.94 5.52
C ILE A 25 -11.81 -13.12 6.08
N ASP A 26 -11.19 -13.90 5.19
CA ASP A 26 -10.51 -15.17 5.52
C ASP A 26 -8.98 -15.10 5.43
N LYS A 27 -8.42 -13.95 5.05
CA LYS A 27 -6.97 -13.72 4.89
C LYS A 27 -6.30 -14.63 3.86
N GLN A 28 -7.06 -15.23 2.95
CA GLN A 28 -6.54 -16.10 1.90
C GLN A 28 -6.32 -15.33 0.59
N TYR A 29 -5.41 -15.84 -0.25
CA TYR A 29 -5.26 -15.37 -1.62
C TYR A 29 -6.39 -15.90 -2.49
N LYS A 30 -7.00 -15.00 -3.27
CA LYS A 30 -8.08 -15.30 -4.22
C LYS A 30 -7.78 -14.64 -5.56
N THR A 31 -8.27 -15.21 -6.64
CA THR A 31 -8.16 -14.62 -7.98
C THR A 31 -9.29 -13.63 -8.18
N LEU A 32 -8.95 -12.42 -8.63
CA LEU A 32 -9.91 -11.37 -8.94
C LEU A 32 -10.38 -11.47 -10.40
N PHE A 33 -9.43 -11.51 -11.33
CA PHE A 33 -9.68 -11.72 -12.74
C PHE A 33 -8.51 -12.44 -13.42
N VAL A 34 -8.81 -13.06 -14.56
CA VAL A 34 -7.85 -13.70 -15.45
C VAL A 34 -7.93 -12.99 -16.79
N PHE A 35 -6.77 -12.71 -17.40
CA PHE A 35 -6.66 -12.19 -18.75
C PHE A 35 -6.01 -13.25 -19.64
N ASP A 36 -6.72 -13.64 -20.70
CA ASP A 36 -6.28 -14.63 -21.69
C ASP A 36 -5.82 -13.91 -22.95
N THR A 37 -4.53 -14.00 -23.29
CA THR A 37 -3.98 -13.30 -24.46
C THR A 37 -4.43 -13.92 -25.78
N SER A 38 -4.78 -15.21 -25.81
CA SER A 38 -5.14 -15.91 -27.05
C SER A 38 -6.45 -15.40 -27.65
N ILE A 39 -7.36 -14.98 -26.78
CA ILE A 39 -8.65 -14.40 -27.15
C ILE A 39 -8.74 -12.91 -26.80
N ASN A 40 -7.71 -12.35 -26.14
CA ASN A 40 -7.65 -10.97 -25.67
C ASN A 40 -8.86 -10.59 -24.78
N GLU A 41 -9.27 -11.51 -23.90
CA GLU A 41 -10.43 -11.33 -23.02
C GLU A 41 -10.03 -11.34 -21.55
N THR A 42 -10.68 -10.47 -20.76
CA THR A 42 -10.60 -10.50 -19.30
C THR A 42 -11.85 -11.16 -18.73
N ARG A 43 -11.68 -12.24 -17.95
CA ARG A 43 -12.74 -12.89 -17.19
C ARG A 43 -12.66 -12.49 -15.72
N VAL A 44 -13.77 -12.01 -15.16
CA VAL A 44 -13.90 -11.77 -13.71
C VAL A 44 -14.14 -13.11 -13.01
N GLU A 45 -13.26 -13.48 -12.08
CA GLU A 45 -13.38 -14.70 -11.28
C GLU A 45 -14.20 -14.46 -10.00
N ASP A 46 -14.09 -13.25 -9.44
CA ASP A 46 -14.80 -12.85 -8.23
C ASP A 46 -15.53 -11.52 -8.47
N SER A 47 -16.85 -11.60 -8.63
CA SER A 47 -17.70 -10.44 -8.90
C SER A 47 -18.01 -9.60 -7.66
N THR A 48 -17.77 -10.12 -6.46
CA THR A 48 -18.04 -9.45 -5.18
C THR A 48 -16.86 -9.62 -4.23
N PRO A 49 -15.68 -9.12 -4.61
CA PRO A 49 -14.44 -9.41 -3.90
C PRO A 49 -14.42 -8.68 -2.56
N SER A 50 -13.84 -9.30 -1.53
CA SER A 50 -13.64 -8.70 -0.21
C SER A 50 -12.28 -7.99 -0.14
N LEU A 51 -12.17 -6.86 -0.83
CA LEU A 51 -10.95 -6.08 -0.98
C LEU A 51 -10.66 -5.23 0.26
N PRO A 52 -9.38 -4.89 0.54
CA PRO A 52 -8.99 -4.05 1.68
C PRO A 52 -9.33 -2.57 1.53
N TRP A 53 -9.65 -2.11 0.34
CA TRP A 53 -9.97 -0.70 0.07
C TRP A 53 -11.42 -0.35 0.46
N PRO A 54 -11.70 0.93 0.77
CA PRO A 54 -13.05 1.39 1.10
C PRO A 54 -14.08 0.99 0.03
N GLY A 55 -15.25 0.51 0.48
CA GLY A 55 -16.30 0.04 -0.43
C GLY A 55 -15.99 -1.30 -1.11
N SER A 56 -14.91 -1.99 -0.70
CA SER A 56 -14.48 -3.27 -1.27
C SER A 56 -14.17 -3.19 -2.77
N GLN A 57 -13.57 -2.08 -3.20
CA GLN A 57 -13.31 -1.76 -4.61
C GLN A 57 -11.89 -1.24 -4.81
N LEU A 58 -11.30 -1.47 -5.99
CA LEU A 58 -10.00 -0.89 -6.33
C LEU A 58 -10.08 0.65 -6.33
N PRO A 59 -9.02 1.36 -5.89
CA PRO A 59 -8.97 2.80 -5.98
C PRO A 59 -8.96 3.25 -7.45
N GLY A 60 -9.39 4.48 -7.70
CA GLY A 60 -9.26 5.10 -9.01
C GLY A 60 -7.79 5.17 -9.46
N ASP A 61 -7.58 5.15 -10.77
CA ASP A 61 -6.27 5.26 -11.43
C ASP A 61 -5.61 6.64 -11.26
N LYS A 62 -6.40 7.64 -10.87
CA LYS A 62 -5.96 9.01 -10.62
C LYS A 62 -6.04 9.33 -9.13
N PRO A 63 -5.10 10.16 -8.62
CA PRO A 63 -5.16 10.63 -7.26
C PRO A 63 -6.47 11.38 -7.02
N ILE A 64 -7.14 11.08 -5.91
CA ILE A 64 -8.32 11.85 -5.50
C ILE A 64 -7.83 13.24 -5.13
N ASN A 65 -8.28 14.23 -5.90
CA ASN A 65 -8.02 15.62 -5.61
C ASN A 65 -9.16 16.20 -4.77
N PRO A 66 -8.99 16.37 -3.45
CA PRO A 66 -10.06 16.87 -2.61
C PRO A 66 -10.45 18.33 -2.92
N ASN A 67 -9.64 19.07 -3.70
CA ASN A 67 -9.83 20.51 -3.93
C ASN A 67 -9.93 20.92 -5.42
N GLY A 68 -10.09 19.98 -6.35
CA GLY A 68 -10.31 20.32 -7.77
C GLY A 68 -9.25 21.25 -8.39
N ASN A 69 -7.99 20.79 -8.43
CA ASN A 69 -7.02 21.19 -9.46
C ASN A 69 -5.78 20.29 -9.38
N ASP A 70 -5.65 19.39 -10.35
CA ASP A 70 -4.71 18.28 -10.39
C ASP A 70 -3.29 18.70 -9.98
N THR A 71 -2.87 18.26 -8.79
CA THR A 71 -1.48 18.02 -8.34
C THR A 71 -1.45 18.05 -6.82
N GLN A 72 -1.89 17.00 -6.12
CA GLN A 72 -1.57 16.88 -4.69
C GLN A 72 -1.11 15.46 -4.35
N CYS A 73 0.22 15.36 -4.33
CA CYS A 73 0.97 14.21 -3.88
C CYS A 73 0.56 13.78 -2.45
N ILE A 74 0.68 12.48 -2.24
CA ILE A 74 0.32 11.66 -1.06
C ILE A 74 1.02 12.13 0.24
N TRP A 75 1.94 13.10 0.18
CA TRP A 75 2.63 13.71 1.32
C TRP A 75 1.73 14.50 2.27
N LYS A 76 0.47 14.81 1.90
CA LYS A 76 -0.48 15.50 2.80
C LYS A 76 -0.99 14.64 3.96
N LEU A 77 -0.81 13.32 3.92
CA LEU A 77 -1.20 12.45 5.03
C LEU A 77 -0.25 12.53 6.23
N PHE A 78 0.96 13.08 6.02
CA PHE A 78 1.91 13.35 7.09
C PHE A 78 1.98 14.85 7.31
N ARG A 79 1.17 15.39 8.23
CA ARG A 79 1.34 16.79 8.60
C ARG A 79 2.64 16.90 9.40
N PRO A 80 3.48 17.93 9.18
CA PRO A 80 4.68 18.15 10.00
C PRO A 80 4.35 18.23 11.50
N LEU A 81 3.12 18.62 11.85
CA LEU A 81 2.59 18.59 13.20
C LEU A 81 2.53 17.18 13.81
N ASP A 82 2.24 16.13 13.03
CA ASP A 82 2.15 14.75 13.54
C ASP A 82 3.54 14.22 13.90
N PHE A 83 4.57 14.60 13.14
CA PHE A 83 5.96 14.30 13.48
C PHE A 83 6.41 15.02 14.76
N ILE A 84 6.01 16.27 14.97
CA ILE A 84 6.33 17.01 16.20
C ILE A 84 5.71 16.32 17.43
N HIS A 85 4.44 15.89 17.35
CA HIS A 85 3.80 15.19 18.46
C HIS A 85 4.50 13.87 18.80
N ILE A 86 4.81 13.04 17.80
CA ILE A 86 5.52 11.77 18.01
C ILE A 86 6.92 12.01 18.58
N PHE A 87 7.63 13.02 18.08
CA PHE A 87 8.97 13.38 18.55
C PHE A 87 8.97 13.87 20.01
N LEU A 88 8.02 14.74 20.39
CA LEU A 88 7.84 15.20 21.77
C LEU A 88 7.50 14.05 22.72
N ILE A 89 6.61 13.14 22.32
CA ILE A 89 6.29 11.94 23.11
C ILE A 89 7.53 11.10 23.33
N LYS A 90 8.36 10.90 22.29
CA LYS A 90 9.59 10.12 22.40
C LYS A 90 10.63 10.78 23.30
N ILE A 91 10.76 12.11 23.25
CA ILE A 91 11.62 12.88 24.17
C ILE A 91 11.14 12.72 25.62
N LEU A 92 9.84 12.87 25.88
CA LEU A 92 9.27 12.74 27.22
C LEU A 92 9.50 11.35 27.80
N ILE A 93 9.31 10.29 27.00
CA ILE A 93 9.60 8.92 27.41
C ILE A 93 11.08 8.75 27.76
N ASN A 94 11.98 9.19 26.87
CA ASN A 94 13.43 9.09 27.13
C ASN A 94 13.83 9.83 28.41
N LEU A 95 13.29 11.04 28.63
CA LEU A 95 13.56 11.83 29.83
C LEU A 95 12.98 11.20 31.10
N HIS A 96 11.90 10.43 31.00
CA HIS A 96 11.36 9.67 32.13
C HIS A 96 12.20 8.42 32.44
N THR A 97 12.80 7.80 31.43
CA THR A 97 13.55 6.53 31.57
C THR A 97 15.01 6.68 31.97
N ILE A 98 15.61 7.86 31.79
CA ILE A 98 17.03 8.11 32.07
C ILE A 98 17.21 8.58 33.53
N PRO A 99 18.26 8.15 34.25
CA PRO A 99 18.57 8.62 35.60
C PRO A 99 18.70 10.14 35.69
N ASP A 100 18.31 10.73 36.83
CA ASP A 100 18.35 12.19 37.02
C ASP A 100 19.73 12.81 36.81
N SER A 101 20.82 12.06 37.08
CA SER A 101 22.20 12.49 36.84
C SER A 101 22.51 12.77 35.38
N ASP A 102 21.81 12.11 34.46
CA ASP A 102 22.17 12.07 33.04
C ASP A 102 21.22 12.93 32.18
N LYS A 103 20.16 13.49 32.78
CA LYS A 103 19.17 14.33 32.09
C LYS A 103 19.77 15.63 31.56
N ALA A 104 20.68 16.26 32.30
CA ALA A 104 21.34 17.50 31.89
C ALA A 104 22.14 17.30 30.60
N THR A 105 22.90 16.21 30.50
CA THR A 105 23.68 15.87 29.31
C THR A 105 22.79 15.56 28.10
N PHE A 106 21.65 14.90 28.31
CA PHE A 106 20.69 14.64 27.23
C PHE A 106 20.04 15.95 26.72
N LEU A 107 19.72 16.90 27.61
CA LEU A 107 19.18 18.19 27.21
C LEU A 107 20.21 19.06 26.48
N GLU A 108 21.48 19.03 26.88
CA GLU A 108 22.57 19.70 26.14
C GLU A 108 22.79 19.09 24.75
N PHE A 109 22.67 17.77 24.61
CA PHE A 109 22.71 17.11 23.31
C PHE A 109 21.58 17.61 22.41
N LEU A 110 20.35 17.70 22.93
CA LEU A 110 19.20 18.20 22.16
C LEU A 110 19.33 19.70 21.78
N ALA A 111 19.99 20.51 22.60
CA ALA A 111 20.19 21.93 22.30
C ALA A 111 21.20 22.19 21.17
N ASN A 112 21.98 21.17 20.79
CA ASN A 112 23.02 21.24 19.76
C ASN A 112 22.65 20.51 18.45
N VAL A 113 21.41 20.03 18.33
CA VAL A 113 20.83 19.38 17.13
C VAL A 113 19.78 20.29 16.53
#